data_AF-A0A3Q7YBU4-F1
#
_entry.id   AF-A0A3Q7YBU4-F1
#
_cell.length_a   1.000
_cell.length_b   1.000
_cell.length_c   1.000
_cell.angle_alpha   90.00
_cell.angle_beta   90.00
_cell.angle_gamma   90.00
#
_symmetry.space_group_name_H-M   'P 1'
#
loop_
_entity.id
_entity.type
_entity.pdbx_description
1 polymer ?
#
loop_
_entity_poly.entity_id
_entity_poly.type
_entity_poly.pdbx_seq_one_letter_code
_entity_poly.pdbx_strand_id
1 'polypeptide(L)'
;MGYSINDPTYRYYRREIGIVNPEALKWLDNIPREDWIQAFDGGSRWGQMTTNLVESINRVLKGTRNLPITALVQSTYFKTGTLFPTKGKRHASILASGQVYTETCIKFMKLEISKSNSHRALE
;
A
#
# COMPACT_ATOMS: atom_id res chain seq x y z
N MET A 1 -1.92 -18.39 3.51
CA MET A 1 -1.16 -18.39 4.78
C MET A 1 -0.53 -17.02 4.92
N GLY A 2 -1.06 -16.16 5.80
CA GLY A 2 -0.67 -14.75 5.87
C GLY A 2 0.56 -14.56 6.76
N TYR A 3 1.59 -13.91 6.26
CA TYR A 3 2.80 -13.51 7.00
C TYR A 3 2.51 -12.32 7.95
N SER A 4 1.48 -12.41 8.79
CA SER A 4 1.22 -11.36 9.77
C SER A 4 2.15 -11.56 10.98
N ILE A 5 3.12 -10.67 11.15
CA ILE A 5 3.92 -10.61 12.38
C ILE A 5 2.96 -10.39 13.55
N ASN A 6 2.98 -11.29 14.53
CA ASN A 6 2.23 -11.14 15.79
C ASN A 6 3.06 -10.34 16.81
N ASP A 7 2.43 -9.86 17.90
CA ASP A 7 3.10 -9.05 18.93
C ASP A 7 4.40 -9.71 19.48
N PRO A 8 4.44 -11.02 19.79
CA PRO A 8 5.68 -11.69 20.18
C PRO A 8 6.81 -11.60 19.15
N THR A 9 6.52 -11.89 17.88
CA THR A 9 7.50 -11.83 16.78
C THR A 9 7.98 -10.39 16.54
N TYR A 10 7.09 -9.41 16.63
CA TYR A 10 7.46 -7.99 16.55
C TYR A 10 8.46 -7.61 17.64
N ARG A 11 8.19 -7.98 18.90
CA ARG A 11 9.05 -7.66 20.04
C ARG A 11 10.44 -8.28 19.90
N TYR A 12 10.53 -9.49 19.36
CA TYR A 12 11.80 -10.15 19.06
C TYR A 12 12.63 -9.34 18.07
N TYR A 13 12.11 -9.07 16.87
CA TYR A 13 12.87 -8.34 15.84
C TYR A 13 13.18 -6.91 16.25
N ARG A 14 12.28 -6.22 16.97
CA ARG A 14 12.56 -4.88 17.50
C ARG A 14 13.78 -4.90 18.43
N ARG A 15 13.92 -5.94 19.27
CA ARG A 15 15.08 -6.11 20.14
C ARG A 15 16.36 -6.33 19.33
N GLU A 16 16.32 -7.23 18.36
CA GLU A 16 17.47 -7.52 17.49
C GLU A 16 17.94 -6.26 16.73
N ILE A 17 17.00 -5.47 16.19
CA ILE A 17 17.32 -4.20 15.52
C ILE A 17 17.97 -3.22 16.51
N GLY A 18 17.47 -3.12 17.75
CA GLY A 18 18.07 -2.27 18.77
C GLY A 18 19.49 -2.67 19.15
N ILE A 19 19.80 -3.97 19.15
CA ILE A 19 21.14 -4.49 19.41
C ILE A 19 22.08 -4.15 18.25
N VAL A 20 21.63 -4.30 17.00
CA VAL A 20 22.44 -4.09 15.80
C VAL A 20 22.61 -2.61 15.46
N ASN A 21 21.54 -1.82 15.58
CA ASN A 21 21.50 -0.42 15.17
C ASN A 21 20.48 0.39 15.99
N PRO A 22 20.92 1.05 17.08
CA PRO A 22 20.07 1.89 17.92
C PRO A 22 19.41 3.06 17.16
N GLU A 23 20.09 3.66 16.18
CA GLU A 23 19.55 4.77 15.39
C GLU A 23 18.42 4.31 14.46
N ALA A 24 18.54 3.10 13.88
CA ALA A 24 17.46 2.51 13.11
C ALA A 24 16.23 2.22 13.98
N LEU A 25 16.44 1.73 15.21
CA LEU A 25 15.35 1.53 16.16
C LEU A 25 14.67 2.86 16.51
N LYS A 26 15.44 3.91 16.76
CA LYS A 26 14.93 5.25 17.04
C LYS A 26 14.13 5.83 15.87
N TRP A 27 14.58 5.59 14.63
CA TRP A 27 13.84 5.96 13.43
C TRP A 27 12.50 5.21 13.34
N LEU A 28 12.50 3.89 13.60
CA LEU A 28 11.28 3.08 13.62
C LEU A 28 10.28 3.55 14.68
N ASP A 29 10.76 3.89 15.87
CA ASP A 29 9.90 4.36 16.97
C ASP A 29 9.23 5.72 16.67
N ASN A 30 9.72 6.48 15.68
CA ASN A 30 9.07 7.71 15.22
C ASN A 30 7.89 7.47 14.28
N ILE A 31 7.67 6.23 13.83
CA ILE A 31 6.54 5.87 12.96
C ILE A 31 5.46 5.21 13.83
N PRO A 32 4.22 5.73 13.88
CA PRO A 32 3.14 5.13 14.67
C PRO A 32 2.93 3.67 14.32
N ARG A 33 3.02 2.76 15.31
CA ARG A 33 3.05 1.30 15.07
C ARG A 33 1.81 0.80 14.35
N GLU A 34 0.70 1.45 14.60
CA GLU A 34 -0.60 1.18 14.00
C GLU A 34 -0.55 1.34 12.47
N ASP A 35 0.26 2.27 11.96
CA ASP A 35 0.33 2.60 10.53
C ASP A 35 1.20 1.64 9.71
N TRP A 36 2.09 0.86 10.33
CA TRP A 36 3.06 0.03 9.62
C TRP A 36 3.19 -1.42 10.13
N ILE A 37 2.65 -1.73 11.32
CA ILE A 37 2.65 -3.10 11.86
C ILE A 37 1.21 -3.61 11.98
N GLN A 38 0.96 -4.69 11.24
CA GLN A 38 -0.34 -5.35 11.22
C GLN A 38 -0.79 -5.85 12.61
N ALA A 39 0.11 -6.30 13.49
CA ALA A 39 -0.26 -6.70 14.85
C ALA A 39 -0.88 -5.58 15.70
N PHE A 40 -0.61 -4.31 15.35
CA PHE A 40 -1.09 -3.15 16.10
C PHE A 40 -2.09 -2.30 15.32
N ASP A 41 -2.45 -2.69 14.09
CA ASP A 41 -3.31 -1.88 13.23
C ASP A 41 -4.80 -1.88 13.63
N GLY A 42 -5.18 -2.60 14.69
CA GLY A 42 -6.56 -2.66 15.18
C GLY A 42 -7.56 -3.24 14.17
N GLY A 43 -7.10 -3.95 13.14
CA GLY A 43 -7.92 -4.42 12.03
C GLY A 43 -8.13 -3.40 10.93
N SER A 44 -7.50 -2.21 11.00
CA SER A 44 -7.52 -1.19 9.94
C SER A 44 -6.83 -1.66 8.65
N ARG A 45 -6.00 -2.71 8.71
CA ARG A 45 -5.31 -3.31 7.55
C ARG A 45 -4.50 -2.28 6.76
N TRP A 46 -3.76 -1.42 7.46
CA TRP A 46 -2.81 -0.49 6.84
C TRP A 46 -1.72 -1.23 6.05
N GLY A 47 -1.38 -2.45 6.49
CA GLY A 47 -0.56 -3.38 5.74
C GLY A 47 -1.26 -3.84 4.45
N GLN A 48 -0.66 -3.53 3.30
CA GLN A 48 -1.13 -4.00 1.99
C GLN A 48 -0.95 -5.52 1.84
N MET A 49 -1.85 -6.29 2.41
CA MET A 49 -1.92 -7.77 2.30
C MET A 49 -2.54 -8.28 0.99
N THR A 50 -2.65 -7.44 -0.04
CA THR A 50 -3.30 -7.87 -1.28
C THR A 50 -2.26 -8.33 -2.28
N THR A 51 -2.51 -9.49 -2.91
CA THR A 51 -1.81 -9.96 -4.12
C THR A 51 -1.69 -8.86 -5.18
N ASN A 52 -2.67 -7.95 -5.22
CA ASN A 52 -2.67 -6.75 -6.05
C ASN A 52 -1.41 -5.88 -5.89
N LEU A 53 -0.79 -5.81 -4.70
CA LEU A 53 0.47 -5.08 -4.53
C LEU A 53 1.63 -5.78 -5.25
N VAL A 54 1.78 -7.08 -5.03
CA VAL A 54 2.80 -7.89 -5.72
C VAL A 54 2.56 -7.85 -7.23
N GLU A 55 1.32 -7.94 -7.69
CA GLU A 55 0.93 -7.79 -9.09
C GLU A 55 1.21 -6.40 -9.66
N SER A 56 0.99 -5.34 -8.87
CA SER A 56 1.28 -3.96 -9.25
C SER A 56 2.79 -3.75 -9.40
N ILE A 57 3.59 -4.21 -8.44
CA ILE A 57 5.05 -4.20 -8.52
C ILE A 57 5.51 -5.00 -9.75
N ASN A 58 4.94 -6.19 -9.93
CA ASN A 58 5.17 -7.01 -11.10
C ASN A 58 4.85 -6.27 -12.41
N ARG A 59 3.75 -5.50 -12.47
CA ARG A 59 3.39 -4.71 -13.65
C ARG A 59 4.38 -3.57 -13.88
N VAL A 60 4.83 -2.87 -12.83
CA VAL A 60 5.84 -1.80 -12.92
C VAL A 60 7.17 -2.35 -13.46
N LEU A 61 7.53 -3.57 -13.04
CA LEU A 61 8.77 -4.25 -13.41
C LEU A 61 8.66 -5.08 -14.70
N LYS A 62 7.48 -5.23 -15.31
CA LYS A 62 7.25 -6.18 -16.42
C LYS A 62 8.28 -6.10 -17.55
N GLY A 63 8.74 -4.90 -17.90
CA GLY A 63 9.74 -4.68 -18.94
C GLY A 63 11.21 -4.87 -18.52
N THR A 64 11.49 -4.94 -17.22
CA THR A 64 12.86 -4.99 -16.68
C THR A 64 13.19 -6.31 -15.98
N ARG A 65 12.24 -7.25 -15.89
CA ARG A 65 12.42 -8.54 -15.20
C ARG A 65 13.58 -9.39 -15.71
N ASN A 66 13.94 -9.26 -16.98
CA ASN A 66 15.02 -10.03 -17.59
C ASN A 66 16.37 -9.31 -17.54
N LEU A 67 16.46 -8.17 -16.85
CA LEU A 67 17.68 -7.39 -16.73
C LEU A 67 18.44 -7.74 -15.44
N PRO A 68 19.74 -7.40 -15.35
CA PRO A 68 20.50 -7.54 -14.12
C PRO A 68 19.83 -6.82 -12.94
N ILE A 69 20.09 -7.30 -11.73
CA ILE A 69 19.50 -6.74 -10.49
C ILE A 69 19.79 -5.23 -10.33
N THR A 70 20.95 -4.77 -10.82
CA THR A 70 21.33 -3.35 -10.82
C THR A 70 20.41 -2.50 -11.69
N ALA A 71 20.05 -2.99 -12.88
CA ALA A 71 19.11 -2.32 -13.77
C ALA A 71 17.68 -2.32 -13.22
N LEU A 72 17.29 -3.40 -12.51
CA LEU A 72 16.01 -3.45 -11.79
C LEU A 72 15.93 -2.39 -10.69
N VAL A 73 16.98 -2.27 -9.87
CA VAL A 73 17.05 -1.26 -8.79
C VAL A 73 17.00 0.16 -9.37
N GLN A 74 17.81 0.45 -10.39
CA GLN A 74 17.82 1.76 -11.06
C GLN A 74 16.44 2.08 -11.67
N SER A 75 15.86 1.16 -12.43
CA SER A 75 14.53 1.35 -13.01
C SER A 75 13.47 1.57 -11.95
N THR A 76 13.53 0.87 -10.82
CA THR A 76 12.58 1.05 -9.73
C THR A 76 12.69 2.45 -9.16
N TYR A 77 13.91 2.88 -8.84
CA TYR A 77 14.19 4.20 -8.27
C TYR A 77 13.65 5.35 -9.14
N PHE A 78 13.96 5.35 -10.44
CA PHE A 78 13.49 6.42 -11.33
C PHE A 78 11.98 6.38 -11.57
N LYS A 79 11.39 5.18 -11.70
CA LYS A 79 9.94 5.04 -11.89
C LYS A 79 9.16 5.45 -10.64
N THR A 80 9.63 5.11 -9.44
CA THR A 80 8.97 5.52 -8.20
C THR A 80 9.12 7.02 -7.96
N GLY A 81 10.32 7.58 -8.22
CA GLY A 81 10.59 9.02 -8.11
C GLY A 81 9.72 9.88 -9.02
N THR A 82 9.23 9.35 -10.14
CA THR A 82 8.26 10.03 -11.02
C THR A 82 6.81 9.73 -10.63
N LEU A 83 6.49 8.46 -10.35
CA LEU A 83 5.12 8.02 -10.07
C LEU A 83 4.53 8.67 -8.80
N PHE A 84 5.28 8.68 -7.69
CA PHE A 84 4.75 9.15 -6.41
C PHE A 84 4.40 10.64 -6.42
N PRO A 85 5.26 11.57 -6.91
CA PRO A 85 4.89 12.97 -7.03
C PRO A 85 3.67 13.20 -7.93
N THR A 86 3.58 12.50 -9.07
CA THR A 86 2.41 12.62 -9.96
C THR A 86 1.12 12.16 -9.27
N LYS A 87 1.17 11.03 -8.56
CA LYS A 87 0.03 10.52 -7.78
C LYS A 87 -0.32 11.45 -6.63
N GLY A 88 0.66 11.98 -5.91
CA GLY A 88 0.50 12.93 -4.82
C GLY A 88 -0.21 14.21 -5.30
N LYS A 89 0.25 14.81 -6.40
CA LYS A 89 -0.41 15.99 -7.01
C LYS A 89 -1.88 15.69 -7.38
N ARG A 90 -2.15 14.52 -7.97
CA ARG A 90 -3.52 14.12 -8.32
C ARG A 90 -4.40 13.97 -7.08
N HIS A 91 -3.93 13.30 -6.03
CA HIS A 91 -4.68 13.14 -4.79
C HIS A 91 -4.91 14.47 -4.08
N ALA A 92 -3.90 15.34 -4.03
CA ALA A 92 -4.05 16.69 -3.47
C ALA A 92 -5.13 17.50 -4.21
N SER A 93 -5.19 17.42 -5.55
CA SER A 93 -6.24 18.06 -6.33
C SER A 93 -7.64 17.49 -6.06
N ILE A 94 -7.76 16.18 -5.86
CA ILE A 94 -9.02 15.52 -5.50
C ILE A 94 -9.49 16.01 -4.13
N LEU A 95 -8.60 16.03 -3.14
CA LEU A 95 -8.89 16.55 -1.80
C LEU A 95 -9.30 18.04 -1.84
N ALA A 96 -8.60 18.86 -2.61
CA ALA A 96 -8.92 20.27 -2.79
C ALA A 96 -10.29 20.51 -3.44
N SER A 97 -10.77 19.56 -4.26
CA SER A 97 -12.11 19.61 -4.87
C SER A 97 -13.24 19.18 -3.91
N GLY A 98 -12.93 18.80 -2.68
CA GLY A 98 -13.89 18.27 -1.70
C GLY A 98 -14.32 16.82 -1.98
N GLN A 99 -13.72 16.15 -2.96
CA GLN A 99 -14.02 14.76 -3.27
C GLN A 99 -13.32 13.82 -2.29
N VAL A 100 -14.09 12.93 -1.68
CA VAL A 100 -13.59 11.92 -0.72
C VAL A 100 -12.96 10.73 -1.45
N TYR A 101 -13.41 10.44 -2.67
CA TYR A 101 -12.98 9.28 -3.45
C TYR A 101 -12.44 9.67 -4.81
N THR A 102 -11.57 8.83 -5.37
CA THR A 102 -11.10 9.01 -6.75
C THR A 102 -12.25 8.87 -7.75
N GLU A 103 -12.14 9.54 -8.89
CA GLU A 103 -13.13 9.46 -9.96
C GLU A 103 -13.42 8.01 -10.39
N THR A 104 -12.40 7.14 -10.39
CA THR A 104 -12.56 5.70 -10.68
C THR A 104 -13.46 5.02 -9.66
N CYS A 105 -13.24 5.28 -8.36
CA CYS A 105 -14.09 4.76 -7.29
C CYS A 105 -15.52 5.27 -7.43
N ILE A 106 -15.70 6.57 -7.72
CA ILE A 106 -17.03 7.17 -7.92
C ILE A 106 -17.76 6.50 -9.10
N LYS A 107 -17.07 6.29 -10.23
CA LYS A 107 -17.64 5.60 -11.40
C LYS A 107 -18.04 4.17 -11.06
N PHE A 108 -17.18 3.44 -10.34
CA PHE A 108 -17.48 2.08 -9.91
C PHE A 108 -18.69 2.03 -8.98
N MET A 109 -18.75 2.89 -7.95
CA MET A 109 -19.90 2.95 -7.05
C MET A 109 -21.21 3.26 -7.80
N LYS A 110 -21.19 4.23 -8.72
CA LYS A 110 -22.36 4.56 -9.55
C LYS A 110 -22.81 3.37 -10.41
N LEU A 111 -21.86 2.64 -11.00
CA LEU A 111 -22.14 1.44 -11.79
C LEU A 111 -22.81 0.36 -10.94
N GLU A 112 -22.27 0.07 -9.76
CA GLU A 112 -22.83 -0.96 -8.88
C GLU A 112 -24.20 -0.57 -8.32
N ILE A 113 -24.43 0.71 -7.98
CA ILE A 113 -25.76 1.23 -7.62
C ILE A 113 -26.76 1.02 -8.77
N SER A 114 -26.36 1.35 -10.00
CA SER A 114 -27.22 1.17 -11.17
C SER A 114 -27.59 -0.29 -11.40
N LYS A 115 -26.65 -1.23 -11.19
CA LYS A 115 -26.91 -2.67 -11.31
C LYS A 115 -27.89 -3.14 -10.23
N SER A 116 -27.66 -2.74 -8.97
CA SER A 116 -28.54 -3.11 -7.86
C SER A 116 -29.99 -2.68 -8.09
N ASN A 117 -30.20 -1.48 -8.63
CA ASN A 117 -31.54 -0.94 -8.89
C ASN A 117 -32.23 -1.56 -10.12
N SER A 118 -31.54 -2.38 -10.90
CA SER A 118 -32.10 -3.06 -12.08
C SER A 118 -32.63 -4.46 -11.79
N HIS A 119 -32.34 -5.02 -10.60
CA HIS A 119 -32.91 -6.30 -10.18
C HIS A 119 -34.34 -6.10 -9.66
N ARG A 120 -35.34 -6.52 -10.45
CA ARG A 120 -36.68 -6.79 -9.94
C ARG A 120 -36.72 -8.22 -9.41
N ALA A 121 -36.96 -8.39 -8.11
CA ALA A 121 -37.39 -9.68 -7.60
C ALA A 121 -38.80 -9.93 -8.15
N LEU A 122 -38.96 -11.01 -8.92
CA LEU A 122 -40.29 -11.50 -9.27
C LEU A 122 -40.81 -12.23 -8.04
N GLU A 123 -41.90 -11.73 -7.46
CA GLU A 123 -42.75 -12.49 -6.52
C GLU A 123 -43.60 -13.51 -7.28
#